data_AF-R9SN55-F1
#
_entry.id   AF-R9SN55-F1
#
_cell.length_a   1.000
_cell.length_b   1.000
_cell.length_c   1.000
_cell.angle_alpha   90.00
_cell.angle_beta   90.00
_cell.angle_gamma   90.00
#
_symmetry.space_group_name_H-M   'P 1'
#
loop_
_entity.id
_entity.type
_entity.pdbx_description
1 polymer ?
#
loop_
_entity_poly.entity_id
_entity_poly.type
_entity_poly.pdbx_seq_one_letter_code
_entity_poly.pdbx_strand_id
1 'polypeptide(L)'
;MKNSIIGKKVLINLGGTYEPIDPIRGISNKSSGKMGLALAREAYIRGADLTLIAAKCDVEIPSIFNAVHVETSSEMNDAIKGMIGDFDVFIASAAISDFEPIEMKSHKISSSLNISLEFKPVEKIIRQIKDINEDVYLVGFKAQYDIGEDELINHALKQIETAGANLVVANDLAHNGCGFGSDTNEIILVHDDGSYNKIPLASKDVLASIIFDEIEKAF
;
A
#
# COMPACT_ATOMS: atom_id res chain seq x y z
N MET A 1 7.17 -6.01 -27.07
CA MET A 1 6.63 -5.63 -25.76
C MET A 1 5.24 -5.09 -26.01
N LYS A 2 4.20 -5.75 -25.50
CA LYS A 2 2.85 -5.22 -25.52
C LYS A 2 2.75 -4.34 -24.28
N ASN A 3 2.98 -3.03 -24.40
CA ASN A 3 2.73 -2.10 -23.30
C ASN A 3 1.20 -1.93 -23.18
N SER A 4 0.51 -2.91 -22.62
CA SER A 4 -0.96 -2.96 -22.59
C SER A 4 -1.57 -1.94 -21.63
N ILE A 5 -0.78 -1.40 -20.69
CA ILE A 5 -1.23 -0.37 -19.74
C ILE A 5 -1.05 1.07 -20.22
N ILE A 6 -0.63 1.30 -21.48
CA ILE A 6 -0.55 2.68 -22.02
C ILE A 6 -1.92 3.35 -21.95
N GLY A 7 -1.98 4.53 -21.34
CA GLY A 7 -3.20 5.32 -21.18
C GLY A 7 -4.20 4.78 -20.16
N LYS A 8 -3.90 3.65 -19.49
CA LYS A 8 -4.69 3.15 -18.36
C LYS A 8 -4.50 4.07 -17.17
N LYS A 9 -5.60 4.34 -16.45
CA LYS A 9 -5.57 5.14 -15.23
C LYS A 9 -5.14 4.26 -14.07
N VAL A 10 -3.98 4.57 -13.49
CA VAL A 10 -3.39 3.81 -12.38
C VAL A 10 -3.37 4.69 -11.13
N LEU A 11 -4.03 4.22 -10.07
CA LEU A 11 -4.00 4.82 -8.75
C LEU A 11 -3.04 4.02 -7.86
N ILE A 12 -2.14 4.70 -7.16
CA ILE A 12 -1.24 4.06 -6.18
C ILE A 12 -1.28 4.85 -4.89
N ASN A 13 -1.57 4.19 -3.76
CA ASN A 13 -1.31 4.80 -2.47
C ASN A 13 0.06 4.37 -1.94
N LEU A 14 0.77 5.27 -1.25
CA LEU A 14 2.08 4.97 -0.69
C LEU A 14 2.38 5.75 0.59
N GLY A 15 3.44 5.35 1.29
CA GLY A 15 3.83 5.92 2.58
C GLY A 15 3.19 5.23 3.77
N GLY A 16 3.40 5.78 4.97
CA GLY A 16 2.74 5.36 6.21
C GLY A 16 1.83 6.46 6.73
N THR A 17 0.61 6.12 7.13
CA THR A 17 -0.30 7.12 7.73
C THR A 17 0.14 7.47 9.16
N TYR A 18 -0.20 8.66 9.59
CA TYR A 18 0.09 9.19 10.91
C TYR A 18 -1.21 9.51 11.63
N GLU A 19 -1.51 8.78 12.71
CA GLU A 19 -2.73 8.97 13.49
C GLU A 19 -2.41 9.85 14.72
N PRO A 20 -2.91 11.10 14.76
CA PRO A 20 -2.52 12.06 15.78
C PRO A 20 -3.10 11.73 17.16
N ILE A 21 -2.23 11.70 18.18
CA ILE A 21 -2.58 11.60 19.60
C ILE A 21 -2.79 13.00 20.19
N ASP A 22 -1.93 13.93 19.81
CA ASP A 22 -2.01 15.37 20.12
C ASP A 22 -1.39 16.17 18.95
N PRO A 23 -1.29 17.52 18.99
CA PRO A 23 -0.78 18.29 17.86
C PRO A 23 0.71 18.07 17.52
N ILE A 24 1.43 17.21 18.25
CA ILE A 24 2.88 16.98 18.11
C ILE A 24 3.21 15.49 17.93
N ARG A 25 2.38 14.60 18.49
CA ARG A 25 2.64 13.16 18.57
C ARG A 25 1.50 12.37 17.95
N GLY A 26 1.85 11.20 17.43
CA GLY A 26 0.93 10.29 16.77
C GLY A 26 1.57 8.93 16.57
N ILE A 27 0.77 7.97 16.12
CA ILE A 27 1.21 6.63 15.75
C ILE A 27 1.39 6.57 14.25
N SER A 28 2.47 5.97 13.79
CA SER A 28 2.75 5.78 12.37
C SER A 28 3.45 4.47 12.13
N ASN A 29 3.19 3.91 10.96
CA ASN A 29 3.93 2.76 10.45
C ASN A 29 5.31 3.18 9.93
N LYS A 30 6.28 2.26 9.95
CA LYS A 30 7.67 2.50 9.52
C LYS A 30 7.87 2.48 8.00
N SER A 31 6.81 2.66 7.20
CA SER A 31 6.93 2.64 5.75
C SER A 31 7.75 3.82 5.25
N SER A 32 8.74 3.54 4.41
CA SER A 32 9.56 4.57 3.74
C SER A 32 8.91 5.12 2.48
N GLY A 33 7.87 4.47 1.95
CA GLY A 33 7.30 4.78 0.63
C GLY A 33 8.10 4.28 -0.57
N LYS A 34 9.30 3.70 -0.37
CA LYS A 34 10.20 3.25 -1.45
C LYS A 34 9.54 2.28 -2.45
N MET A 35 8.75 1.31 -1.97
CA MET A 35 8.11 0.32 -2.87
C MET A 35 7.02 0.98 -3.72
N GLY A 36 6.14 1.77 -3.10
CA GLY A 36 5.12 2.54 -3.81
C GLY A 36 5.72 3.51 -4.84
N LEU A 37 6.85 4.14 -4.52
CA LEU A 37 7.56 5.00 -5.46
C LEU A 37 8.19 4.22 -6.63
N ALA A 38 8.71 3.01 -6.40
CA ALA A 38 9.20 2.16 -7.48
C ALA A 38 8.06 1.75 -8.43
N LEU A 39 6.89 1.40 -7.88
CA LEU A 39 5.69 1.12 -8.66
C LEU A 39 5.21 2.34 -9.47
N ALA A 40 5.24 3.53 -8.85
CA ALA A 40 4.90 4.78 -9.53
C ALA A 40 5.82 5.04 -10.74
N ARG A 41 7.13 4.84 -10.58
CA ARG A 41 8.09 4.99 -11.69
C ARG A 41 7.80 4.00 -12.81
N GLU A 42 7.53 2.75 -12.47
CA GLU A 42 7.25 1.71 -13.46
C GLU A 42 5.96 2.01 -14.24
N ALA A 43 4.88 2.39 -13.55
CA ALA A 43 3.63 2.81 -14.18
C ALA A 43 3.86 3.95 -15.18
N TYR A 44 4.61 4.97 -14.76
CA TYR A 44 4.92 6.14 -15.60
C TYR A 44 5.76 5.77 -16.82
N ILE A 45 6.81 4.93 -16.65
CA ILE A 45 7.67 4.47 -17.76
C ILE A 45 6.87 3.66 -18.77
N ARG A 46 5.88 2.87 -18.31
CA ARG A 46 4.97 2.09 -19.17
C ARG A 46 3.86 2.92 -19.82
N GLY A 47 3.78 4.23 -19.53
CA GLY A 47 2.85 5.15 -20.16
C GLY A 47 1.44 5.15 -19.58
N ALA A 48 1.27 4.70 -18.34
CA ALA A 48 0.00 4.83 -17.62
C ALA A 48 -0.29 6.29 -17.24
N ASP A 49 -1.57 6.63 -17.14
CA ASP A 49 -2.05 7.85 -16.51
C ASP A 49 -2.03 7.67 -14.98
N LEU A 50 -0.92 8.09 -14.37
CA LEU A 50 -0.62 7.81 -12.97
C LEU A 50 -1.12 8.91 -12.04
N THR A 51 -1.84 8.50 -10.99
CA THR A 51 -2.12 9.34 -9.83
C THR A 51 -1.69 8.66 -8.54
N LEU A 52 -1.12 9.44 -7.62
CA LEU A 52 -0.63 8.99 -6.32
C LEU A 52 -1.48 9.56 -5.19
N ILE A 53 -1.71 8.76 -4.15
CA ILE A 53 -2.16 9.23 -2.83
C ILE A 53 -1.05 8.94 -1.84
N ALA A 54 -0.40 9.99 -1.35
CA ALA A 54 0.83 9.90 -0.58
C ALA A 54 0.60 10.31 0.87
N ALA A 55 0.82 9.37 1.79
CA ALA A 55 1.06 9.67 3.19
C ALA A 55 2.54 10.00 3.45
N LYS A 56 2.96 9.97 4.72
CA LYS A 56 4.35 10.21 5.10
C LYS A 56 5.29 9.24 4.38
N CYS A 57 6.29 9.79 3.70
CA CYS A 57 7.32 9.05 2.98
C CYS A 57 8.71 9.55 3.41
N ASP A 58 9.70 8.65 3.39
CA ASP A 58 11.11 9.00 3.57
C ASP A 58 11.79 9.36 2.24
N VAL A 59 11.09 9.09 1.13
CA VAL A 59 11.53 9.38 -0.23
C VAL A 59 10.81 10.60 -0.80
N GLU A 60 11.53 11.35 -1.62
CA GLU A 60 10.95 12.46 -2.38
C GLU A 60 10.11 11.92 -3.54
N ILE A 61 8.88 12.42 -3.66
CA ILE A 61 7.99 12.14 -4.78
C ILE A 61 8.32 13.14 -5.89
N PRO A 62 8.75 12.68 -7.08
CA PRO A 62 9.02 13.56 -8.21
C PRO A 62 7.81 14.44 -8.56
N SER A 63 8.04 15.72 -8.80
CA SER A 63 6.99 16.71 -9.13
C SER A 63 6.24 16.42 -10.44
N ILE A 64 6.74 15.50 -11.25
CA ILE A 64 6.08 15.04 -12.49
C ILE A 64 4.89 14.11 -12.19
N PHE A 65 4.84 13.49 -11.01
CA PHE A 65 3.72 12.65 -10.60
C PHE A 65 2.60 13.52 -10.02
N ASN A 66 1.37 13.28 -10.46
CA ASN A 66 0.19 13.86 -9.83
C ASN A 66 -0.03 13.19 -8.47
N ALA A 67 0.23 13.92 -7.37
CA ALA A 67 0.17 13.38 -6.02
C ALA A 67 -0.79 14.18 -5.12
N VAL A 68 -1.74 13.47 -4.52
CA VAL A 68 -2.60 13.98 -3.45
C VAL A 68 -1.95 13.60 -2.11
N HIS A 69 -1.66 14.60 -1.27
CA HIS A 69 -1.06 14.37 0.04
C HIS A 69 -2.13 14.24 1.12
N VAL A 70 -1.96 13.23 1.97
CA VAL A 70 -2.82 12.92 3.12
C VAL A 70 -1.94 12.65 4.34
N GLU A 71 -2.46 12.81 5.54
CA GLU A 71 -1.75 12.49 6.78
C GLU A 71 -2.30 11.23 7.43
N THR A 72 -3.62 11.18 7.61
CA THR A 72 -4.29 10.12 8.40
C THR A 72 -4.83 8.98 7.54
N SER A 73 -5.12 7.87 8.19
CA SER A 73 -5.84 6.76 7.55
C SER A 73 -7.24 7.16 7.04
N SER A 74 -7.96 8.00 7.79
CA SER A 74 -9.27 8.52 7.38
C SER A 74 -9.17 9.38 6.11
N GLU A 75 -8.22 10.32 6.08
CA GLU A 75 -8.01 11.16 4.90
C GLU A 75 -7.61 10.36 3.66
N MET A 76 -6.74 9.36 3.83
CA MET A 76 -6.38 8.44 2.75
C MET A 76 -7.60 7.67 2.24
N ASN A 77 -8.43 7.15 3.16
CA ASN A 77 -9.64 6.43 2.81
C ASN A 77 -10.60 7.32 2.01
N ASP A 78 -10.85 8.55 2.47
CA ASP A 78 -11.76 9.49 1.81
C ASP A 78 -11.26 9.88 0.41
N ALA A 79 -9.95 10.13 0.28
CA ALA A 79 -9.32 10.43 -1.01
C ALA A 79 -9.47 9.26 -1.99
N ILE A 80 -9.23 8.01 -1.54
CA ILE A 80 -9.40 6.83 -2.39
C ILE A 80 -10.87 6.67 -2.80
N LYS A 81 -11.81 6.75 -1.85
CA LYS A 81 -13.26 6.62 -2.13
C LYS A 81 -13.74 7.64 -3.15
N GLY A 82 -13.25 8.87 -3.09
CA GLY A 82 -13.62 9.94 -4.01
C GLY A 82 -13.07 9.80 -5.44
N MET A 83 -12.09 8.92 -5.67
CA MET A 83 -11.36 8.84 -6.94
C MET A 83 -11.48 7.49 -7.64
N ILE A 84 -11.55 6.39 -6.87
CA ILE A 84 -11.36 5.02 -7.38
C ILE A 84 -12.35 4.60 -8.48
N GLY A 85 -13.53 5.21 -8.54
CA GLY A 85 -14.56 4.93 -9.55
C GLY A 85 -14.11 5.13 -11.00
N ASP A 86 -13.09 5.95 -11.24
CA ASP A 86 -12.63 6.30 -12.59
C ASP A 86 -11.30 5.62 -12.98
N PHE A 87 -10.76 4.69 -12.16
CA PHE A 87 -9.45 4.08 -12.38
C PHE A 87 -9.53 2.64 -12.88
N ASP A 88 -8.60 2.26 -13.75
CA ASP A 88 -8.47 0.90 -14.28
C ASP A 88 -7.68 -0.03 -13.34
N VAL A 89 -6.70 0.52 -12.61
CA VAL A 89 -5.83 -0.23 -11.69
C VAL A 89 -5.69 0.53 -10.38
N PHE A 90 -5.77 -0.18 -9.25
CA PHE A 90 -5.42 0.35 -7.94
C PHE A 90 -4.40 -0.53 -7.23
N ILE A 91 -3.28 0.08 -6.83
CA ILE A 91 -2.21 -0.60 -6.09
C ILE A 91 -2.19 -0.07 -4.65
N ALA A 92 -2.70 -0.90 -3.74
CA ALA A 92 -2.80 -0.61 -2.31
C ALA A 92 -1.48 -0.91 -1.58
N SER A 93 -0.45 -0.08 -1.81
CA SER A 93 0.91 -0.28 -1.27
C SER A 93 1.23 0.53 0.00
N ALA A 94 0.36 1.47 0.42
CA ALA A 94 0.56 2.24 1.63
C ALA A 94 0.45 1.38 2.91
N ALA A 95 1.27 1.69 3.91
CA ALA A 95 1.14 1.13 5.25
C ALA A 95 0.14 1.96 6.06
N ILE A 96 -1.15 1.71 5.83
CA ILE A 96 -2.25 2.34 6.56
C ILE A 96 -2.29 1.78 7.99
N SER A 97 -2.45 2.65 8.98
CA SER A 97 -2.62 2.24 10.38
C SER A 97 -3.87 1.37 10.57
N ASP A 98 -3.73 0.23 11.24
CA ASP A 98 -4.86 -0.63 11.60
C ASP A 98 -5.70 -0.05 12.75
N PHE A 99 -5.18 0.95 13.45
CA PHE A 99 -5.78 1.55 14.64
C PHE A 99 -5.57 3.07 14.66
N GLU A 100 -6.56 3.78 15.19
CA GLU A 100 -6.49 5.22 15.46
C GLU A 100 -6.88 5.53 16.92
N PRO A 101 -6.36 6.61 17.53
CA PRO A 101 -6.77 7.02 18.87
C PRO A 101 -8.28 7.27 18.94
N ILE A 102 -8.92 6.86 20.04
CA ILE A 102 -10.34 7.16 20.28
C ILE A 102 -10.56 8.67 20.45
N GLU A 103 -9.62 9.34 21.13
CA GLU A 103 -9.63 10.78 21.33
C GLU A 103 -8.28 11.40 20.96
N MET A 104 -8.30 12.35 20.02
CA MET A 104 -7.18 13.27 19.82
C MET A 104 -7.27 14.40 20.85
N LYS A 105 -6.18 14.69 21.56
CA LYS A 105 -6.11 15.86 22.46
C LYS A 105 -5.81 17.13 21.66
N SER A 106 -6.49 18.23 21.99
CA SER A 106 -6.29 19.54 21.34
C SER A 106 -5.00 20.25 21.74
N HIS A 107 -4.27 19.74 22.73
CA HIS A 107 -3.06 20.33 23.28
C HIS A 107 -2.00 19.27 23.57
N LYS A 108 -0.73 19.68 23.53
CA LYS A 108 0.41 18.82 23.90
C LYS A 108 0.21 18.23 25.29
N ILE A 109 0.18 16.90 25.39
CA ILE A 109 0.08 16.22 26.67
C ILE A 109 1.40 16.40 27.45
N SER A 110 1.32 16.80 28.72
CA SER A 110 2.52 17.00 29.55
C SER A 110 3.33 15.72 29.73
N SER A 111 4.66 15.81 29.68
CA SER A 111 5.58 14.69 29.97
C SER A 111 5.69 14.36 31.47
N SER A 112 5.03 15.12 32.34
CA SER A 112 4.97 14.87 33.78
C SER A 112 3.88 13.88 34.20
N LEU A 113 3.06 13.43 33.26
CA LEU A 113 1.92 12.54 33.51
C LEU A 113 2.20 11.15 32.98
N ASN A 114 1.81 10.13 33.74
CA ASN A 114 1.62 8.80 33.19
C ASN A 114 0.31 8.80 32.40
N ILE A 115 0.35 8.30 31.17
CA ILE A 115 -0.81 8.26 30.29
C ILE A 115 -1.06 6.85 29.79
N SER A 116 -2.34 6.54 29.61
CA SER A 116 -2.81 5.41 28.80
C SER A 116 -3.55 5.98 27.60
N LEU A 117 -3.36 5.36 26.44
CA LEU A 117 -4.03 5.72 25.20
C LEU A 117 -4.91 4.56 24.77
N GLU A 118 -6.16 4.87 24.41
CA GLU A 118 -7.09 3.89 23.88
C GLU A 118 -7.23 4.07 22.38
N PHE A 119 -7.28 2.95 21.67
CA PHE A 119 -7.33 2.89 20.21
C PHE A 119 -8.54 2.10 19.76
N LYS A 120 -9.09 2.49 18.61
CA LYS A 120 -10.13 1.74 17.90
C LYS A 120 -9.61 1.28 16.54
N PRO A 121 -10.11 0.16 16.00
CA PRO A 121 -9.74 -0.27 14.65
C PRO A 121 -10.15 0.74 13.59
N VAL A 122 -9.32 0.90 12.57
CA VAL A 122 -9.62 1.68 11.37
C VAL A 122 -10.30 0.81 10.32
N GLU A 123 -11.24 1.38 9.59
CA GLU A 123 -11.88 0.70 8.47
C GLU A 123 -10.88 0.48 7.32
N LYS A 124 -10.75 -0.77 6.85
CA LYS A 124 -9.82 -1.13 5.77
C LYS A 124 -10.41 -0.77 4.41
N ILE A 125 -9.95 0.33 3.82
CA ILE A 125 -10.41 0.80 2.51
C ILE A 125 -10.32 -0.26 1.41
N ILE A 126 -9.28 -1.10 1.43
CA ILE A 126 -9.08 -2.14 0.41
C ILE A 126 -10.31 -3.06 0.25
N ARG A 127 -11.06 -3.29 1.34
CA ARG A 127 -12.26 -4.15 1.33
C ARG A 127 -13.48 -3.51 0.69
N GLN A 128 -13.48 -2.20 0.51
CA GLN A 128 -14.58 -1.44 -0.10
C GLN A 128 -14.31 -1.11 -1.57
N ILE A 129 -13.10 -1.38 -2.07
CA ILE A 129 -12.69 -0.96 -3.41
C ILE A 129 -13.60 -1.58 -4.48
N LYS A 130 -13.81 -2.89 -4.41
CA LYS A 130 -14.65 -3.62 -5.36
C LYS A 130 -16.13 -3.26 -5.27
N ASP A 131 -16.60 -2.78 -4.12
CA ASP A 131 -17.97 -2.27 -3.98
C ASP A 131 -18.17 -0.92 -4.69
N ILE A 132 -17.11 -0.11 -4.78
CA ILE A 132 -17.13 1.20 -5.44
C ILE A 132 -16.85 1.07 -6.93
N ASN A 133 -15.90 0.22 -7.30
CA ASN A 133 -15.51 -0.07 -8.67
C ASN A 133 -15.23 -1.57 -8.82
N GLU A 134 -16.20 -2.32 -9.35
CA GLU A 134 -16.10 -3.77 -9.52
C GLU A 134 -15.01 -4.16 -10.53
N ASP A 135 -14.82 -3.32 -11.57
CA ASP A 135 -13.95 -3.59 -12.71
C ASP A 135 -12.48 -3.24 -12.46
N VAL A 136 -12.15 -2.49 -11.39
CA VAL A 136 -10.76 -2.08 -11.13
C VAL A 136 -9.86 -3.28 -10.88
N TYR A 137 -8.71 -3.34 -11.54
CA TYR A 137 -7.70 -4.34 -11.22
C TYR A 137 -7.05 -3.99 -9.88
N LEU A 138 -7.35 -4.77 -8.84
CA LEU A 138 -6.95 -4.47 -7.46
C LEU A 138 -5.72 -5.26 -7.05
N VAL A 139 -4.63 -4.55 -6.72
CA VAL A 139 -3.40 -5.12 -6.19
C VAL A 139 -3.28 -4.79 -4.69
N GLY A 140 -3.30 -5.81 -3.84
CA GLY A 140 -3.07 -5.69 -2.40
C GLY A 140 -1.61 -5.90 -2.02
N PHE A 141 -1.19 -5.30 -0.90
CA PHE A 141 0.07 -5.64 -0.24
C PHE A 141 -0.18 -6.29 1.12
N LYS A 142 0.62 -7.31 1.42
CA LYS A 142 0.55 -8.06 2.67
C LYS A 142 1.94 -8.29 3.26
N ALA A 143 2.41 -7.31 4.02
CA ALA A 143 3.64 -7.43 4.80
C ALA A 143 3.36 -8.16 6.13
N GLN A 144 4.21 -9.11 6.50
CA GLN A 144 4.22 -9.79 7.79
C GLN A 144 5.65 -9.78 8.37
N TYR A 145 5.84 -10.27 9.59
CA TYR A 145 7.13 -10.28 10.26
C TYR A 145 7.33 -11.62 10.98
N ASP A 146 8.38 -12.35 10.59
CA ASP A 146 8.85 -13.59 11.23
C ASP A 146 7.80 -14.70 11.21
N ILE A 147 7.27 -15.00 10.01
CA ILE A 147 6.28 -16.07 9.80
C ILE A 147 6.71 -17.03 8.68
N GLY A 148 6.10 -18.22 8.66
CA GLY A 148 6.35 -19.20 7.60
C GLY A 148 5.76 -18.81 6.25
N GLU A 149 6.34 -19.34 5.17
CA GLU A 149 5.88 -19.11 3.79
C GLU A 149 4.42 -19.52 3.57
N ASP A 150 4.00 -20.69 4.06
CA ASP A 150 2.61 -21.15 3.95
C ASP A 150 1.63 -20.22 4.68
N GLU A 151 2.02 -19.69 5.84
CA GLU A 151 1.21 -18.73 6.60
C GLU A 151 1.09 -17.39 5.85
N LEU A 152 2.19 -16.92 5.24
CA LEU A 152 2.20 -15.72 4.42
C LEU A 152 1.29 -15.84 3.20
N ILE A 153 1.32 -16.99 2.51
CA ILE A 153 0.41 -17.28 1.38
C ILE A 153 -1.05 -17.31 1.86
N ASN A 154 -1.33 -17.97 2.99
CA ASN A 154 -2.69 -17.99 3.56
C ASN A 154 -3.21 -16.58 3.90
N HIS A 155 -2.34 -15.72 4.43
CA HIS A 155 -2.67 -14.33 4.68
C HIS A 155 -2.98 -13.53 3.41
N ALA A 156 -2.29 -13.83 2.30
CA ALA A 156 -2.55 -13.22 1.00
C ALA A 156 -3.88 -13.72 0.39
N LEU A 157 -4.11 -15.03 0.39
CA LEU A 157 -5.38 -15.64 -0.06
C LEU A 157 -6.59 -15.09 0.70
N LYS A 158 -6.46 -14.90 2.02
CA LYS A 158 -7.51 -14.26 2.83
C LYS A 158 -7.75 -12.80 2.43
N GLN A 159 -6.71 -12.06 2.03
CA GLN A 159 -6.89 -10.69 1.55
C GLN A 159 -7.59 -10.67 0.20
N ILE A 160 -7.26 -11.59 -0.71
CA ILE A 160 -7.97 -11.81 -1.98
C ILE A 160 -9.45 -12.06 -1.72
N GLU A 161 -9.78 -13.05 -0.88
CA GLU A 161 -11.16 -13.42 -0.57
C GLU A 161 -11.95 -12.24 0.04
N THR A 162 -11.34 -11.51 0.97
CA THR A 162 -12.06 -10.46 1.73
C THR A 162 -12.11 -9.10 1.05
N ALA A 163 -11.25 -8.84 0.06
CA ALA A 163 -11.21 -7.57 -0.66
C ALA A 163 -11.54 -7.69 -2.16
N GLY A 164 -11.66 -8.91 -2.68
CA GLY A 164 -11.75 -9.16 -4.12
C GLY A 164 -10.50 -8.70 -4.88
N ALA A 165 -9.32 -8.77 -4.26
CA ALA A 165 -8.07 -8.39 -4.91
C ALA A 165 -7.69 -9.39 -6.01
N ASN A 166 -7.25 -8.90 -7.17
CA ASN A 166 -6.81 -9.74 -8.29
C ASN A 166 -5.39 -10.27 -8.09
N LEU A 167 -4.56 -9.52 -7.36
CA LEU A 167 -3.19 -9.86 -7.05
C LEU A 167 -2.87 -9.39 -5.64
N VAL A 168 -2.17 -10.21 -4.86
CA VAL A 168 -1.59 -9.79 -3.58
C VAL A 168 -0.08 -10.01 -3.60
N VAL A 169 0.65 -8.94 -3.28
CA VAL A 169 2.10 -8.94 -3.07
C VAL A 169 2.37 -9.18 -1.60
N ALA A 170 2.77 -10.40 -1.25
CA ALA A 170 3.05 -10.80 0.12
C ALA A 170 4.55 -10.81 0.39
N ASN A 171 4.98 -10.35 1.57
CA ASN A 171 6.40 -10.37 1.95
C ASN A 171 6.61 -10.49 3.45
N ASP A 172 7.69 -11.16 3.86
CA ASP A 172 8.17 -11.17 5.24
C ASP A 172 9.30 -10.15 5.41
N LEU A 173 9.11 -9.23 6.36
CA LEU A 173 10.04 -8.14 6.67
C LEU A 173 11.22 -8.58 7.57
N ALA A 174 11.17 -9.77 8.18
CA ALA A 174 12.22 -10.28 9.06
C ALA A 174 13.46 -10.77 8.28
N HIS A 175 13.32 -11.07 6.99
CA HIS A 175 14.41 -11.50 6.14
C HIS A 175 15.43 -10.38 5.91
N ASN A 176 16.72 -10.72 5.89
CA ASN A 176 17.80 -9.76 5.63
C ASN A 176 17.60 -9.09 4.27
N GLY A 177 17.52 -7.76 4.27
CA GLY A 177 17.27 -6.98 3.06
C GLY A 177 15.79 -6.81 2.70
N CYS A 178 14.84 -7.29 3.50
CA CYS A 178 13.39 -7.14 3.24
C CYS A 178 12.70 -6.12 4.18
N GLY A 179 13.38 -5.69 5.25
CA GLY A 179 12.82 -4.78 6.23
C GLY A 179 12.43 -3.39 5.69
N PHE A 180 11.65 -2.66 6.48
CA PHE A 180 11.27 -1.29 6.18
C PHE A 180 12.49 -0.41 5.86
N GLY A 181 12.44 0.31 4.74
CA GLY A 181 13.51 1.20 4.31
C GLY A 181 14.63 0.55 3.47
N SER A 182 14.66 -0.79 3.37
CA SER A 182 15.59 -1.50 2.48
C SER A 182 15.41 -1.09 1.00
N ASP A 183 16.43 -1.24 0.17
CA ASP A 183 16.32 -1.04 -1.29
C ASP A 183 15.91 -2.30 -2.04
N THR A 184 15.94 -3.44 -1.35
CA THR A 184 15.55 -4.75 -1.86
C THR A 184 14.30 -5.28 -1.15
N ASN A 185 13.71 -6.34 -1.70
CA ASN A 185 12.70 -7.15 -1.02
C ASN A 185 12.65 -8.56 -1.65
N GLU A 186 12.06 -9.51 -0.96
CA GLU A 186 11.63 -10.82 -1.49
C GLU A 186 10.11 -10.84 -1.40
N ILE A 187 9.42 -11.28 -2.46
CA ILE A 187 7.96 -11.25 -2.51
C ILE A 187 7.39 -12.58 -2.99
N ILE A 188 6.17 -12.87 -2.57
CA ILE A 188 5.33 -13.91 -3.15
C ILE A 188 4.15 -13.19 -3.80
N LEU A 189 3.99 -13.41 -5.10
CA LEU A 189 2.83 -12.94 -5.84
C LEU A 189 1.77 -14.03 -5.74
N VAL A 190 0.59 -13.68 -5.22
CA VAL A 190 -0.54 -14.60 -5.05
C VAL A 190 -1.71 -14.07 -5.87
N HIS A 191 -2.23 -14.91 -6.76
CA HIS A 191 -3.29 -14.58 -7.71
C HIS A 191 -4.67 -14.99 -7.19
N ASP A 192 -5.71 -14.38 -7.73
CA ASP A 192 -7.12 -14.65 -7.38
C ASP A 192 -7.60 -16.07 -7.75
N ASP A 193 -6.91 -16.75 -8.67
CA ASP A 193 -7.09 -18.18 -8.96
C ASP A 193 -6.41 -19.12 -7.94
N GLY A 194 -5.72 -18.56 -6.95
CA GLY A 194 -4.99 -19.28 -5.90
C GLY A 194 -3.58 -19.73 -6.29
N SER A 195 -3.15 -19.49 -7.54
CA SER A 195 -1.76 -19.71 -7.94
C SER A 195 -0.83 -18.69 -7.27
N TYR A 196 0.43 -19.09 -7.08
CA TYR A 196 1.44 -18.18 -6.53
C TYR A 196 2.82 -18.46 -7.08
N ASN A 197 3.66 -17.43 -7.08
CA ASN A 197 5.06 -17.51 -7.46
C ASN A 197 5.93 -16.67 -6.53
N LYS A 198 6.98 -17.30 -6.01
CA LYS A 198 8.00 -16.65 -5.19
C LYS A 198 9.04 -15.98 -6.08
N ILE A 199 9.28 -14.70 -5.83
CA ILE A 199 10.33 -13.91 -6.45
C ILE A 199 11.44 -13.71 -5.42
N PRO A 200 12.65 -14.25 -5.67
CA PRO A 200 13.79 -14.08 -4.77
C PRO A 200 14.15 -12.61 -4.53
N LEU A 201 15.01 -12.37 -3.54
CA LEU A 201 15.51 -11.05 -3.20
C LEU A 201 15.98 -10.27 -4.44
N ALA A 202 15.33 -9.15 -4.73
CA ALA A 202 15.64 -8.27 -5.84
C ALA A 202 15.46 -6.79 -5.44
N SER A 203 15.93 -5.86 -6.29
CA SER A 203 15.68 -4.44 -6.07
C SER A 203 14.19 -4.11 -6.23
N LYS A 204 13.72 -3.08 -5.54
CA LYS A 204 12.32 -2.64 -5.64
C LYS A 204 11.91 -2.24 -7.06
N ASP A 205 12.82 -1.72 -7.87
CA ASP A 205 12.56 -1.41 -9.27
C ASP A 205 12.34 -2.70 -10.09
N VAL A 206 13.14 -3.74 -9.87
CA VAL A 206 12.94 -5.06 -10.52
C VAL A 206 11.60 -5.67 -10.09
N LEU A 207 11.29 -5.61 -8.80
CA LEU A 207 10.01 -6.11 -8.29
C LEU A 207 8.81 -5.33 -8.84
N ALA A 208 8.93 -4.01 -8.96
CA ALA A 208 7.89 -3.18 -9.57
C ALA A 208 7.64 -3.59 -11.03
N SER A 209 8.71 -3.79 -11.82
CA SER A 209 8.60 -4.32 -13.18
C SER A 209 7.88 -5.67 -13.23
N ILE A 210 8.25 -6.62 -12.36
CA ILE A 210 7.61 -7.94 -12.32
C ILE A 210 6.12 -7.83 -11.95
N ILE A 211 5.77 -6.98 -10.98
CA ILE A 211 4.37 -6.75 -10.59
C ILE A 211 3.58 -6.17 -11.77
N PHE A 212 4.14 -5.22 -12.52
CA PHE A 212 3.49 -4.68 -13.71
C PHE A 212 3.38 -5.67 -14.86
N ASP A 213 4.32 -6.61 -14.99
CA ASP A 213 4.20 -7.72 -15.96
C ASP A 213 3.00 -8.62 -15.63
N GLU A 214 2.66 -8.80 -14.34
CA GLU A 214 1.44 -9.50 -13.94
C GLU A 214 0.18 -8.67 -14.21
N ILE A 215 0.19 -7.37 -13.90
CA ILE A 215 -0.93 -6.46 -14.17
C ILE A 215 -1.26 -6.41 -15.67
N GLU A 216 -0.23 -6.36 -16.53
CA GLU A 216 -0.42 -6.29 -17.99
C GLU A 216 -1.14 -7.51 -18.57
N LYS A 217 -1.09 -8.67 -17.92
CA LYS A 217 -1.78 -9.88 -18.39
C LYS A 217 -3.31 -9.75 -18.33
N ALA A 218 -3.83 -8.79 -17.55
CA ALA A 218 -5.25 -8.51 -17.46
C ALA A 218 -5.82 -7.69 -18.63
N PHE A 219 -4.95 -7.16 -19.51
CA PHE A 219 -5.32 -6.23 -20.60
C PHE A 219 -4.78 -6.69 -21.97
#